data_AF-A0A1G8Q601-F1
#
_entry.id   AF-A0A1G8Q601-F1
#
_cell.length_a   1.000
_cell.length_b   1.000
_cell.length_c   1.000
_cell.angle_alpha   90.00
_cell.angle_beta   90.00
_cell.angle_gamma   90.00
#
_symmetry.space_group_name_H-M   'P 1'
#
loop_
_entity.id
_entity.type
_entity.pdbx_description
1 polymer ?
#
loop_
_entity_poly.entity_id
_entity_poly.type
_entity_poly.pdbx_seq_one_letter_code
_entity_poly.pdbx_strand_id
1 'polypeptide(L)'
;MKKILKYVIVDIIQNKIVLIYTFLLLLISLSVFNLESNSAKGLLSLLNIILILVPLISIIFSTIYIYNSSEFIELLVSQPVKRKSIWLSLFGGLAASLSLAFFIGAGIPILLYHADATGITMILTGLFLTIIFVSIALLAAGITRDKARGIGLSILLWLYFSLIFDALVLFFLFQFQDYPLERAMVFFSFLNPIDLGRVQILLQMDISALMGYTGAIFREFFGNQVGVALSFFGLFVWVVIPLFISLRKFDKKDL
;
A
#
# COMPACT_ATOMS: atom_id res chain seq x y z
N MET A 1 22.41 -7.05 10.41
CA MET A 1 21.24 -7.08 9.49
C MET A 1 20.31 -8.24 9.81
N LYS A 2 20.63 -9.50 9.44
CA LYS A 2 19.70 -10.64 9.57
C LYS A 2 19.14 -10.86 10.99
N LYS A 3 19.96 -10.67 12.04
CA LYS A 3 19.50 -10.80 13.44
C LYS A 3 18.45 -9.73 13.82
N ILE A 4 18.72 -8.45 13.55
CA ILE A 4 17.78 -7.34 13.84
C ILE A 4 16.46 -7.56 13.11
N LEU A 5 16.53 -7.86 11.80
CA LEU A 5 15.36 -8.15 10.99
C LEU A 5 14.51 -9.28 11.60
N LYS A 6 15.15 -10.39 12.00
CA LYS A 6 14.46 -11.53 12.62
C LYS A 6 13.73 -11.12 13.91
N TYR A 7 14.38 -10.37 14.78
CA TYR A 7 13.75 -9.94 16.04
C TYR A 7 12.57 -9.00 15.80
N VAL A 8 12.72 -8.03 14.88
CA VAL A 8 11.63 -7.12 14.50
C VAL A 8 10.44 -7.88 13.92
N ILE A 9 10.68 -8.88 13.05
CA ILE A 9 9.60 -9.71 12.50
C ILE A 9 8.86 -10.48 13.59
N VAL A 10 9.60 -11.15 14.49
CA VAL A 10 9.00 -11.94 15.57
C VAL A 10 8.17 -11.06 16.50
N ASP A 11 8.69 -9.88 16.84
CA ASP A 11 8.00 -8.89 17.66
C ASP A 11 6.68 -8.41 17.01
N ILE A 12 6.72 -8.08 15.72
CA ILE A 12 5.53 -7.57 15.01
C ILE A 12 4.47 -8.67 14.80
N ILE A 13 4.86 -9.90 14.48
CA ILE A 13 3.90 -11.00 14.28
C ILE A 13 3.17 -11.35 15.58
N GLN A 14 3.82 -11.20 16.73
CA GLN A 14 3.20 -11.43 18.04
C GLN A 14 2.37 -10.23 18.52
N ASN A 15 2.41 -9.10 17.81
CA ASN A 15 1.68 -7.91 18.18
C ASN A 15 0.17 -8.12 18.01
N LYS A 16 -0.59 -7.85 19.09
CA LYS A 16 -2.05 -8.00 19.12
C LYS A 16 -2.75 -7.24 17.99
N ILE A 17 -2.26 -6.06 17.62
CA ILE A 17 -2.88 -5.24 16.56
C ILE A 17 -2.74 -5.93 15.20
N VAL A 18 -1.58 -6.54 14.91
CA VAL A 18 -1.33 -7.25 13.65
C VAL A 18 -2.16 -8.53 13.56
N LEU A 19 -2.31 -9.24 14.68
CA LEU A 19 -3.19 -10.41 14.77
C LEU A 19 -4.65 -10.03 14.57
N ILE A 20 -5.12 -8.97 15.22
CA ILE A 20 -6.49 -8.44 15.03
C ILE A 20 -6.70 -8.02 13.58
N TYR A 21 -5.73 -7.31 12.98
CA TYR A 21 -5.77 -6.93 11.57
C TYR A 21 -5.89 -8.14 10.63
N THR A 22 -5.06 -9.16 10.84
CA THR A 22 -5.09 -10.40 10.05
C THR A 22 -6.44 -11.09 10.16
N PHE A 23 -6.95 -11.23 11.39
CA PHE A 23 -8.24 -11.88 11.66
C PHE A 23 -9.41 -11.08 11.09
N LEU A 24 -9.39 -9.75 11.23
CA LEU A 24 -10.41 -8.86 10.67
C LEU A 24 -10.45 -8.98 9.14
N LEU A 25 -9.30 -8.94 8.46
CA LEU A 25 -9.24 -9.14 7.01
C LEU A 25 -9.74 -10.51 6.59
N LEU A 26 -9.43 -11.56 7.35
CA LEU A 26 -9.88 -12.93 7.09
C LEU A 26 -11.40 -13.05 7.22
N LEU A 27 -11.97 -12.49 8.28
CA LEU A 27 -13.42 -12.45 8.45
C LEU A 27 -14.08 -11.67 7.31
N ILE A 28 -13.60 -10.47 7.00
CA ILE A 28 -14.19 -9.64 5.95
C ILE A 28 -14.12 -10.34 4.59
N SER A 29 -12.96 -10.88 4.22
CA SER A 29 -12.79 -11.52 2.91
C SER A 29 -13.66 -12.78 2.78
N LEU A 30 -13.70 -13.64 3.79
CA LEU A 30 -14.61 -14.79 3.81
C LEU A 30 -16.07 -14.36 3.77
N SER A 31 -16.47 -13.37 4.57
CA SER A 31 -17.85 -12.87 4.56
C SER A 31 -18.25 -12.32 3.20
N VAL A 32 -17.42 -11.50 2.58
CA VAL A 32 -17.71 -10.91 1.26
C VAL A 32 -17.87 -12.00 0.19
N PHE A 33 -17.00 -13.01 0.16
CA PHE A 33 -17.10 -14.08 -0.83
C PHE A 33 -18.28 -15.04 -0.59
N ASN A 34 -18.72 -15.24 0.66
CA ASN A 34 -19.85 -16.12 0.96
C ASN A 34 -21.22 -15.42 0.88
N LEU A 35 -21.28 -14.10 1.04
CA LEU A 35 -22.52 -13.33 0.96
C LEU A 35 -22.93 -12.99 -0.48
N GLU A 36 -21.96 -12.83 -1.37
CA GLU A 36 -22.22 -12.48 -2.76
C GLU A 36 -22.55 -13.72 -3.61
N SER A 37 -23.64 -13.65 -4.37
CA SER A 37 -24.04 -14.72 -5.30
C SER A 37 -23.17 -14.80 -6.55
N ASN A 38 -22.43 -13.72 -6.85
CA ASN A 38 -21.48 -13.65 -7.95
C ASN A 38 -20.09 -13.34 -7.42
N SER A 39 -19.14 -14.23 -7.70
CA SER A 39 -17.76 -14.12 -7.28
C SER A 39 -17.05 -12.86 -7.80
N ALA A 40 -17.38 -12.37 -8.99
CA ALA A 40 -16.83 -11.12 -9.53
C ALA A 40 -17.28 -9.88 -8.74
N LYS A 41 -18.53 -9.87 -8.23
CA LYS A 41 -19.03 -8.80 -7.34
C LYS A 41 -18.37 -8.86 -5.97
N GLY A 42 -18.17 -10.06 -5.44
CA GLY A 42 -17.38 -10.28 -4.22
C GLY A 42 -15.96 -9.73 -4.36
N LEU A 43 -15.30 -9.98 -5.50
CA LEU A 43 -13.96 -9.47 -5.76
C LEU A 43 -13.91 -7.94 -5.87
N LEU A 44 -14.89 -7.31 -6.53
CA LEU A 44 -15.03 -5.84 -6.56
C LEU A 44 -15.22 -5.24 -5.16
N SER A 45 -16.08 -5.83 -4.34
CA SER A 45 -16.34 -5.36 -2.99
C SER A 45 -15.08 -5.46 -2.13
N LEU A 46 -14.39 -6.61 -2.21
CA LEU A 46 -13.13 -6.83 -1.50
C LEU A 46 -12.03 -5.89 -1.99
N LEU A 47 -11.96 -5.57 -3.28
CA LEU A 47 -11.02 -4.58 -3.84
C LEU A 47 -11.16 -3.24 -3.12
N ASN A 48 -12.38 -2.70 -3.04
CA ASN A 48 -12.62 -1.42 -2.40
C ASN A 48 -12.21 -1.41 -0.92
N ILE A 49 -12.47 -2.52 -0.21
CA ILE A 49 -12.05 -2.67 1.18
C ILE A 49 -10.52 -2.70 1.28
N ILE A 50 -9.83 -3.47 0.45
CA ILE A 50 -8.37 -3.57 0.45
C ILE A 50 -7.73 -2.21 0.17
N LEU A 51 -8.21 -1.49 -0.83
CA LEU A 51 -7.69 -0.18 -1.24
C LEU A 51 -7.78 0.89 -0.14
N ILE A 52 -8.73 0.76 0.79
CA ILE A 52 -8.89 1.71 1.91
C ILE A 52 -8.17 1.20 3.15
N LEU A 53 -8.46 -0.05 3.56
CA LEU A 53 -8.07 -0.61 4.84
C LEU A 53 -6.58 -0.96 4.90
N VAL A 54 -6.01 -1.53 3.82
CA VAL A 54 -4.60 -1.96 3.81
C VAL A 54 -3.65 -0.77 3.90
N PRO A 55 -3.81 0.30 3.08
CA PRO A 55 -3.02 1.52 3.24
C PRO A 55 -3.11 2.15 4.63
N LEU A 56 -4.33 2.24 5.19
CA LEU A 56 -4.59 2.85 6.49
C LEU A 56 -3.82 2.14 7.60
N ILE A 57 -3.97 0.83 7.69
CA ILE A 57 -3.34 0.05 8.76
C ILE A 57 -1.83 0.04 8.57
N SER A 58 -1.36 -0.13 7.33
CA SER A 58 0.07 -0.17 7.03
C SER A 58 0.79 1.11 7.45
N ILE A 59 0.21 2.28 7.14
CA ILE A 59 0.84 3.56 7.44
C ILE A 59 0.75 3.92 8.93
N ILE A 60 -0.40 3.71 9.57
CA ILE A 60 -0.61 4.04 10.98
C ILE A 60 0.23 3.11 11.86
N PHE A 61 0.14 1.79 11.65
CA PHE A 61 0.85 0.82 12.48
C PHE A 61 2.36 1.03 12.37
N SER A 62 2.89 1.17 11.16
CA SER A 62 4.33 1.38 10.95
C SER A 62 4.84 2.65 11.61
N THR A 63 4.06 3.73 11.54
CA THR A 63 4.42 5.00 12.19
C THR A 63 4.42 4.86 13.71
N ILE A 64 3.37 4.27 14.29
CA ILE A 64 3.27 4.03 15.73
C ILE A 64 4.41 3.12 16.20
N TYR A 65 4.73 2.07 15.44
CA TYR A 65 5.82 1.15 15.75
C TYR A 65 7.15 1.88 15.87
N ILE A 66 7.50 2.71 14.87
CA ILE A 66 8.74 3.48 14.88
C ILE A 66 8.84 4.40 16.09
N TYR A 67 7.75 5.09 16.45
CA TYR A 67 7.75 5.98 17.61
C TYR A 67 7.79 5.24 18.95
N ASN A 68 7.14 4.08 19.05
CA ASN A 68 7.20 3.26 20.28
C ASN A 68 8.57 2.61 20.45
N SER A 69 9.27 2.33 19.36
CA SER A 69 10.60 1.73 19.37
C SER A 69 11.74 2.76 19.38
N SER A 70 11.49 4.05 19.67
CA SER A 70 12.51 5.10 19.62
C SER A 70 13.71 4.80 20.53
N GLU A 71 13.45 4.38 21.78
CA GLU A 71 14.50 4.01 22.75
C GLU A 71 15.35 2.84 22.25
N PHE A 72 14.71 1.84 21.62
CA PHE A 72 15.41 0.71 21.02
C PHE A 72 16.28 1.15 19.84
N ILE A 73 15.79 2.07 19.00
CA ILE A 73 16.53 2.62 17.87
C ILE A 73 17.75 3.41 18.37
N GLU A 74 17.60 4.22 19.40
CA GLU A 74 18.70 4.98 20.03
C GLU A 74 19.79 4.04 20.58
N LEU A 75 19.39 2.99 21.30
CA LEU A 75 20.32 1.96 21.78
C LEU A 75 21.06 1.26 20.64
N LEU A 76 20.39 0.93 19.53
CA LEU A 76 21.04 0.32 18.36
C LEU A 76 22.04 1.24 17.66
N VAL A 77 21.81 2.56 17.67
CA VAL A 77 22.71 3.54 17.07
C VAL A 77 24.00 3.73 17.89
N SER A 78 23.94 3.50 19.20
CA SER A 78 25.14 3.49 20.07
C SER A 78 26.08 2.31 19.82
N GLN A 79 25.57 1.23 19.24
CA GLN A 79 26.35 0.06 18.85
C GLN A 79 27.08 0.32 17.52
N PRO A 80 28.16 -0.41 17.19
CA PRO A 80 28.90 -0.24 15.94
C PRO A 80 28.14 -0.81 14.72
N VAL A 81 26.92 -0.31 14.48
CA VAL A 81 26.01 -0.72 13.41
C VAL A 81 25.70 0.49 12.54
N LYS A 82 25.82 0.33 11.22
CA LYS A 82 25.51 1.41 10.26
C LYS A 82 24.04 1.84 10.39
N ARG A 83 23.77 3.14 10.53
CA ARG A 83 22.41 3.71 10.62
C ARG A 83 21.47 3.23 9.50
N LYS A 84 21.97 3.20 8.26
CA LYS A 84 21.25 2.67 7.09
C LYS A 84 20.81 1.21 7.26
N SER A 85 21.66 0.38 7.88
CA SER A 85 21.36 -1.03 8.14
C SER A 85 20.23 -1.19 9.16
N ILE A 86 20.17 -0.31 10.18
CA ILE A 86 19.10 -0.34 11.19
C ILE A 86 17.77 0.00 10.51
N TRP A 87 17.73 1.12 9.78
CA TRP A 87 16.51 1.59 9.11
C TRP A 87 15.98 0.60 8.06
N LEU A 88 16.87 0.00 7.24
CA LEU A 88 16.48 -1.05 6.29
C LEU A 88 15.99 -2.33 6.99
N SER A 89 16.52 -2.66 8.18
CA SER A 89 16.03 -3.82 8.93
C SER A 89 14.64 -3.57 9.52
N LEU A 90 14.36 -2.35 9.99
CA LEU A 90 13.02 -1.95 10.45
C LEU A 90 12.01 -1.96 9.30
N PHE A 91 12.38 -1.35 8.17
CA PHE A 91 11.57 -1.38 6.95
C PHE A 91 11.24 -2.81 6.53
N GLY A 92 12.26 -3.67 6.38
CA GLY A 92 12.07 -5.05 5.97
C GLY A 92 11.24 -5.85 6.97
N GLY A 93 11.37 -5.57 8.27
CA GLY A 93 10.62 -6.25 9.31
C GLY A 93 9.13 -5.87 9.29
N LEU A 94 8.84 -4.57 9.18
CA LEU A 94 7.48 -4.05 9.03
C LEU A 94 6.82 -4.53 7.74
N ALA A 95 7.51 -4.35 6.61
CA ALA A 95 7.03 -4.76 5.30
C ALA A 95 6.72 -6.26 5.26
N ALA A 96 7.68 -7.12 5.66
CA ALA A 96 7.48 -8.57 5.63
C ALA A 96 6.35 -9.03 6.55
N SER A 97 6.27 -8.48 7.77
CA SER A 97 5.27 -8.91 8.76
C SER A 97 3.86 -8.48 8.35
N LEU A 98 3.69 -7.23 7.88
CA LEU A 98 2.40 -6.76 7.41
C LEU A 98 1.98 -7.40 6.08
N SER A 99 2.94 -7.66 5.18
CA SER A 99 2.66 -8.42 3.95
C SER A 99 2.22 -9.86 4.26
N LEU A 100 2.82 -10.51 5.26
CA LEU A 100 2.39 -11.84 5.70
C LEU A 100 0.98 -11.79 6.31
N ALA A 101 0.70 -10.79 7.16
CA ALA A 101 -0.62 -10.56 7.72
C ALA A 101 -1.68 -10.34 6.62
N PHE A 102 -1.38 -9.53 5.62
CA PHE A 102 -2.25 -9.32 4.46
C PHE A 102 -2.44 -10.61 3.65
N PHE A 103 -1.37 -11.35 3.38
CA PHE A 103 -1.44 -12.59 2.61
C PHE A 103 -2.30 -13.65 3.32
N ILE A 104 -2.16 -13.80 4.63
CA ILE A 104 -3.01 -14.71 5.42
C ILE A 104 -4.45 -14.20 5.49
N GLY A 105 -4.62 -12.90 5.74
CA GLY A 105 -5.92 -12.28 5.97
C GLY A 105 -6.80 -12.18 4.72
N ALA A 106 -6.25 -11.73 3.59
CA ALA A 106 -7.01 -11.57 2.34
C ALA A 106 -6.50 -12.47 1.22
N GLY A 107 -5.19 -12.73 1.16
CA GLY A 107 -4.59 -13.52 0.09
C GLY A 107 -5.07 -14.98 0.04
N ILE A 108 -5.12 -15.67 1.18
CA ILE A 108 -5.61 -17.05 1.24
C ILE A 108 -7.08 -17.13 0.78
N PRO A 109 -8.02 -16.34 1.31
CA PRO A 109 -9.39 -16.32 0.82
C PRO A 109 -9.50 -16.01 -0.68
N ILE A 110 -8.74 -15.04 -1.20
CA ILE A 110 -8.73 -14.75 -2.64
C ILE A 110 -8.30 -15.98 -3.44
N LEU A 111 -7.26 -16.70 -3.03
CA LEU A 111 -6.82 -17.93 -3.71
C LEU A 111 -7.83 -19.08 -3.62
N LEU A 112 -8.66 -19.12 -2.58
CA LEU A 112 -9.68 -20.16 -2.44
C LEU A 112 -10.89 -19.91 -3.35
N TYR A 113 -11.33 -18.66 -3.50
CA TYR A 113 -12.54 -18.30 -4.24
C TYR A 113 -12.27 -17.79 -5.68
N HIS A 114 -11.07 -17.30 -5.96
CA HIS A 114 -10.65 -16.71 -7.24
C HIS A 114 -9.15 -16.97 -7.49
N ALA A 115 -8.80 -18.23 -7.75
CA ALA A 115 -7.44 -18.66 -8.12
C ALA A 115 -7.08 -18.33 -9.58
N ASP A 116 -7.55 -17.20 -10.11
CA ASP A 116 -7.35 -16.77 -11.49
C ASP A 116 -6.27 -15.67 -11.57
N ALA A 117 -5.99 -15.20 -12.80
CA ALA A 117 -5.03 -14.12 -13.02
C ALA A 117 -5.41 -12.82 -12.26
N THR A 118 -6.71 -12.55 -12.15
CA THR A 118 -7.26 -11.40 -11.43
C THR A 118 -6.97 -11.48 -9.93
N GLY A 119 -7.26 -12.62 -9.30
CA GLY A 119 -6.99 -12.84 -7.89
C GLY A 119 -5.50 -12.74 -7.56
N ILE A 120 -4.63 -13.30 -8.41
CA ILE A 120 -3.17 -13.17 -8.25
C ILE A 120 -2.74 -11.70 -8.33
N THR A 121 -3.25 -10.96 -9.31
CA THR A 121 -2.92 -9.52 -9.47
C THR A 121 -3.43 -8.69 -8.31
N MET A 122 -4.59 -9.04 -7.75
CA MET A 122 -5.14 -8.39 -6.55
C MET A 122 -4.26 -8.61 -5.33
N ILE A 123 -3.76 -9.84 -5.13
CA ILE A 123 -2.82 -10.17 -4.06
C ILE A 123 -1.51 -9.40 -4.24
N LEU A 124 -0.93 -9.41 -5.45
CA LEU A 124 0.31 -8.69 -5.75
C LEU A 124 0.15 -7.19 -5.49
N THR A 125 -0.92 -6.58 -5.99
CA THR A 125 -1.22 -5.17 -5.77
C THR A 125 -1.38 -4.86 -4.29
N GLY A 126 -2.12 -5.68 -3.55
CA GLY A 126 -2.29 -5.51 -2.09
C GLY A 126 -0.96 -5.59 -1.33
N LEU A 127 -0.09 -6.52 -1.70
CA LEU A 127 1.27 -6.63 -1.14
C LEU A 127 2.10 -5.38 -1.45
N PHE A 128 2.07 -4.88 -2.69
CA PHE A 128 2.76 -3.64 -3.05
C PHE A 128 2.23 -2.46 -2.25
N LEU A 129 0.91 -2.31 -2.11
CA LEU A 129 0.31 -1.25 -1.30
C LEU A 129 0.78 -1.31 0.15
N THR A 130 0.83 -2.49 0.77
CA THR A 130 1.41 -2.64 2.11
C THR A 130 2.83 -2.09 2.17
N ILE A 131 3.70 -2.49 1.24
CA ILE A 131 5.12 -2.09 1.24
C ILE A 131 5.27 -0.58 0.96
N ILE A 132 4.47 -0.01 0.06
CA ILE A 132 4.46 1.41 -0.27
C ILE A 132 4.07 2.24 0.96
N PHE A 133 2.97 1.89 1.62
CA PHE A 133 2.49 2.65 2.78
C PHE A 133 3.38 2.47 4.01
N VAL A 134 4.07 1.34 4.16
CA VAL A 134 5.18 1.19 5.11
C VAL A 134 6.32 2.16 4.77
N SER A 135 6.72 2.26 3.49
CA SER A 135 7.79 3.18 3.06
C SER A 135 7.42 4.64 3.33
N ILE A 136 6.16 5.02 3.09
CA ILE A 136 5.63 6.37 3.37
C ILE A 136 5.58 6.63 4.87
N ALA A 137 5.18 5.66 5.69
CA ALA A 137 5.21 5.78 7.15
C ALA A 137 6.62 6.04 7.68
N LEU A 138 7.62 5.30 7.18
CA LEU A 138 9.02 5.54 7.53
C LEU A 138 9.46 6.95 7.14
N LEU A 139 9.04 7.44 5.98
CA LEU A 139 9.31 8.82 5.58
C LEU A 139 8.67 9.84 6.55
N ALA A 140 7.40 9.65 6.88
CA ALA A 140 6.67 10.53 7.81
C ALA A 140 7.34 10.56 9.20
N ALA A 141 7.65 9.38 9.75
CA ALA A 141 8.34 9.23 11.04
C ALA A 141 9.80 9.75 11.01
N GLY A 142 10.45 9.67 9.85
CA GLY A 142 11.78 10.24 9.63
C GLY A 142 11.78 11.77 9.72
N ILE A 143 10.78 12.42 9.13
CA ILE A 143 10.67 13.89 9.05
C ILE A 143 10.21 14.51 10.37
N THR A 144 9.30 13.84 11.09
CA THR A 144 8.67 14.40 12.30
C THR A 144 9.31 13.84 13.58
N ARG A 145 9.55 14.71 14.57
CA ARG A 145 10.11 14.32 15.88
C ARG A 145 9.05 13.88 16.87
N ASP A 146 7.92 14.59 16.91
CA ASP A 146 6.84 14.33 17.87
C ASP A 146 5.93 13.20 17.38
N LYS A 147 5.66 12.23 18.25
CA LYS A 147 4.77 11.08 17.98
C LYS A 147 3.39 11.51 17.49
N ALA A 148 2.78 12.49 18.16
CA ALA A 148 1.46 12.99 17.78
C ALA A 148 1.45 13.62 16.37
N ARG A 149 2.49 14.40 16.03
CA ARG A 149 2.62 15.02 14.71
C ARG A 149 2.89 13.98 13.61
N GLY A 150 3.71 12.97 13.89
CA GLY A 150 3.98 11.91 12.92
C GLY A 150 2.77 11.03 12.62
N ILE A 151 1.99 10.69 13.65
CA ILE A 151 0.70 9.98 13.47
C ILE A 151 -0.28 10.85 12.69
N GLY A 152 -0.42 12.14 13.04
CA GLY A 152 -1.28 13.07 12.31
C GLY A 152 -0.89 13.22 10.84
N LEU A 153 0.40 13.36 10.55
CA LEU A 153 0.92 13.42 9.18
C LEU A 153 0.63 12.13 8.40
N SER A 154 0.74 10.96 9.05
CA SER A 154 0.45 9.67 8.43
C SER A 154 -1.03 9.54 8.06
N ILE A 155 -1.94 9.99 8.94
CA ILE A 155 -3.37 10.03 8.66
C ILE A 155 -3.67 11.01 7.51
N LEU A 156 -3.04 12.18 7.49
CA LEU A 156 -3.20 13.14 6.39
C LEU A 156 -2.69 12.60 5.05
N LEU A 157 -1.54 11.92 5.05
CA LEU A 157 -0.99 11.28 3.85
C LEU A 157 -1.91 10.16 3.36
N TRP A 158 -2.43 9.34 4.26
CA TRP A 158 -3.43 8.35 3.90
C TRP A 158 -4.68 9.00 3.29
N LEU A 159 -5.24 10.03 3.94
CA LEU A 159 -6.43 10.74 3.47
C LEU A 159 -6.19 11.39 2.11
N TYR A 160 -4.98 11.90 1.89
CA TYR A 160 -4.56 12.44 0.62
C TYR A 160 -4.65 11.40 -0.50
N PHE A 161 -3.98 10.26 -0.34
CA PHE A 161 -3.96 9.20 -1.35
C PHE A 161 -5.29 8.46 -1.48
N SER A 162 -6.08 8.34 -0.40
CA SER A 162 -7.31 7.54 -0.43
C SER A 162 -8.54 8.29 -0.95
N LEU A 163 -8.58 9.61 -0.76
CA LEU A 163 -9.82 10.37 -0.97
C LEU A 163 -9.61 11.75 -1.60
N ILE A 164 -8.65 12.54 -1.10
CA ILE A 164 -8.45 13.92 -1.59
C ILE A 164 -7.92 13.90 -3.03
N PHE A 165 -7.02 12.97 -3.36
CA PHE A 165 -6.47 12.86 -4.71
C PHE A 165 -7.57 12.57 -5.74
N ASP A 166 -8.45 11.61 -5.47
CA ASP A 166 -9.61 11.29 -6.30
C ASP A 166 -10.52 12.53 -6.51
N ALA A 167 -10.78 13.29 -5.43
CA ALA A 167 -11.59 14.52 -5.51
C ALA A 167 -10.92 15.62 -6.33
N LEU A 168 -9.59 15.79 -6.20
CA LEU A 168 -8.83 16.75 -6.99
C LEU A 168 -8.82 16.37 -8.47
N VAL A 169 -8.58 15.10 -8.79
CA VAL A 169 -8.64 14.61 -10.17
C VAL A 169 -10.02 14.86 -10.76
N LEU A 170 -11.09 14.51 -10.04
CA LEU A 170 -12.47 14.77 -10.50
C LEU A 170 -12.73 16.26 -10.76
N PHE A 171 -12.26 17.13 -9.86
CA PHE A 171 -12.37 18.58 -10.03
C PHE A 171 -11.64 19.07 -11.29
N PHE A 172 -10.41 18.59 -11.53
CA PHE A 172 -9.65 18.90 -12.74
C PHE A 172 -10.36 18.40 -14.00
N LEU A 173 -10.90 17.19 -13.96
CA LEU A 173 -11.63 16.62 -15.09
C LEU A 173 -12.86 17.44 -15.45
N PHE A 174 -13.60 17.91 -14.45
CA PHE A 174 -14.77 18.76 -14.68
C PHE A 174 -14.39 20.12 -15.27
N GLN A 175 -13.30 20.73 -14.79
CA GLN A 175 -12.85 22.04 -15.27
C GLN A 175 -12.33 22.02 -16.71
N PHE A 176 -11.74 20.90 -17.14
CA PHE A 176 -11.09 20.76 -18.45
C PHE A 176 -11.82 19.77 -19.38
N GLN A 177 -13.11 19.52 -19.14
CA GLN A 177 -13.91 18.54 -19.90
C GLN A 177 -13.92 18.77 -21.43
N ASP A 178 -13.67 20.01 -21.88
CA ASP A 178 -13.60 20.36 -23.31
C ASP A 178 -12.30 19.94 -24.00
N TYR A 179 -11.30 19.46 -23.25
CA TYR A 179 -10.00 19.00 -23.76
C TYR A 179 -9.87 17.46 -23.70
N PRO A 180 -9.07 16.84 -24.60
CA PRO A 180 -8.76 15.41 -24.52
C PRO A 180 -7.90 15.11 -23.29
N LEU A 181 -8.55 14.67 -22.20
CA LEU A 181 -7.96 14.45 -20.88
C LEU A 181 -7.47 13.02 -20.66
N GLU A 182 -7.56 12.14 -21.65
CA GLU A 182 -7.42 10.71 -21.43
C GLU A 182 -5.97 10.31 -21.14
N ARG A 183 -5.01 10.98 -21.79
CA ARG A 183 -3.57 10.83 -21.46
C ARG A 183 -3.23 11.43 -20.08
N ALA A 184 -3.92 12.50 -19.69
CA ALA A 184 -3.74 13.11 -18.38
C ALA A 184 -4.26 12.18 -17.26
N MET A 185 -5.37 11.48 -17.49
CA MET A 185 -5.89 10.47 -16.56
C MET A 185 -4.89 9.34 -16.30
N VAL A 186 -4.28 8.81 -17.36
CA VAL A 186 -3.23 7.78 -17.23
C VAL A 186 -2.08 8.31 -16.35
N PHE A 187 -1.61 9.53 -16.60
CA PHE A 187 -0.56 10.15 -15.80
C PHE A 187 -0.98 10.33 -14.33
N PHE A 188 -2.20 10.82 -14.07
CA PHE A 188 -2.71 10.97 -12.71
C PHE A 188 -2.79 9.63 -11.97
N SER A 189 -3.15 8.53 -12.65
CA SER A 189 -3.14 7.19 -12.04
C SER A 189 -1.75 6.80 -11.54
N PHE A 190 -0.65 7.18 -12.20
CA PHE A 190 0.71 6.90 -11.71
C PHE A 190 1.12 7.73 -10.48
N LEU A 191 0.48 8.88 -10.24
CA LEU A 191 0.75 9.72 -9.07
C LEU A 191 0.10 9.18 -7.79
N ASN A 192 -0.84 8.25 -7.89
CA ASN A 192 -1.48 7.64 -6.74
C ASN A 192 -1.38 6.10 -6.81
N PRO A 193 -0.61 5.46 -5.92
CA PRO A 193 -0.46 4.00 -5.95
C PRO A 193 -1.79 3.25 -5.70
N ILE A 194 -2.74 3.86 -4.97
CA ILE A 194 -4.06 3.27 -4.75
C ILE A 194 -4.84 3.22 -6.07
N ASP A 195 -4.84 4.31 -6.83
CA ASP A 195 -5.54 4.38 -8.12
C ASP A 195 -4.89 3.50 -9.18
N LEU A 196 -3.55 3.48 -9.23
CA LEU A 196 -2.82 2.60 -10.13
C LEU A 196 -3.20 1.13 -9.88
N GLY A 197 -3.25 0.72 -8.61
CA GLY A 197 -3.69 -0.62 -8.23
C GLY A 197 -5.15 -0.91 -8.58
N ARG A 198 -6.04 0.07 -8.34
CA ARG A 198 -7.47 0.00 -8.68
C ARG A 198 -7.67 -0.23 -10.18
N VAL A 199 -7.09 0.64 -11.02
CA VAL A 199 -7.19 0.57 -12.48
C VAL A 199 -6.65 -0.77 -13.00
N GLN A 200 -5.50 -1.21 -12.47
CA GLN A 200 -4.89 -2.48 -12.88
C GLN A 200 -5.81 -3.69 -12.65
N ILE A 201 -6.50 -3.74 -11.51
CA ILE A 201 -7.39 -4.86 -11.17
C ILE A 201 -8.70 -4.76 -11.96
N LEU A 202 -9.29 -3.57 -12.07
CA LEU A 202 -10.54 -3.37 -12.83
C LEU A 202 -10.41 -3.74 -14.31
N LEU A 203 -9.25 -3.52 -14.91
CA LEU A 203 -8.98 -3.91 -16.30
C LEU A 203 -8.93 -5.41 -16.49
N GLN A 204 -8.38 -6.16 -15.53
CA GLN A 204 -8.33 -7.62 -15.61
C GLN A 204 -9.69 -8.28 -15.39
N MET A 205 -10.59 -7.64 -14.66
CA MET A 205 -11.93 -8.15 -14.41
C MET A 205 -12.86 -8.07 -15.63
N ASP A 206 -12.39 -7.55 -16.78
CA ASP A 206 -13.19 -7.24 -17.98
C ASP A 206 -14.40 -6.31 -17.72
N ILE A 207 -14.44 -5.68 -16.53
CA ILE A 207 -15.45 -4.69 -16.14
C ILE A 207 -15.10 -3.30 -16.72
N SER A 208 -14.05 -3.21 -17.53
CA SER A 208 -13.66 -2.02 -18.31
C SER A 208 -14.82 -1.40 -19.09
N ALA A 209 -15.82 -2.19 -19.50
CA ALA A 209 -17.03 -1.71 -20.15
C ALA A 209 -17.90 -0.78 -19.26
N LEU A 210 -17.85 -0.93 -17.93
CA LEU A 210 -18.54 -0.04 -16.99
C LEU A 210 -17.81 1.29 -16.78
N MET A 211 -16.54 1.41 -17.21
CA MET A 211 -15.77 2.65 -17.10
C MET A 211 -16.07 3.63 -18.25
N GLY A 212 -16.89 3.24 -19.22
CA GLY A 212 -17.22 4.07 -20.38
C GLY A 212 -16.03 4.28 -21.32
N TYR A 213 -15.96 5.44 -21.98
CA TYR A 213 -14.94 5.75 -23.00
C TYR A 213 -13.50 5.73 -22.43
N THR A 214 -13.32 6.06 -21.16
CA THR A 214 -12.01 6.02 -20.49
C THR A 214 -11.51 4.59 -20.29
N GLY A 215 -12.41 3.62 -20.16
CA GLY A 215 -12.08 2.19 -20.07
C GLY A 215 -11.39 1.65 -21.32
N ALA A 216 -11.75 2.15 -22.52
CA ALA A 216 -11.13 1.74 -23.77
C ALA A 216 -9.66 2.17 -23.85
N ILE A 217 -9.36 3.39 -23.40
CA ILE A 217 -8.00 3.95 -23.40
C ILE A 217 -7.17 3.32 -22.29
N PHE A 218 -7.75 3.11 -21.10
CA PHE A 218 -7.08 2.32 -20.06
C PHE A 218 -6.78 0.90 -20.54
N ARG A 219 -7.67 0.27 -21.31
CA ARG A 219 -7.41 -1.05 -21.91
C ARG A 219 -6.31 -1.01 -22.97
N GLU A 220 -6.22 0.06 -23.76
CA GLU A 220 -5.15 0.25 -24.74
C GLU A 220 -3.78 0.43 -24.06
N PHE A 221 -3.70 1.22 -22.98
CA PHE A 221 -2.44 1.49 -22.28
C PHE A 221 -2.03 0.40 -21.28
N PHE A 222 -2.98 -0.12 -20.49
CA PHE A 222 -2.72 -1.04 -19.38
C PHE A 222 -3.18 -2.47 -19.64
N GLY A 223 -4.01 -2.72 -20.67
CA GLY A 223 -4.48 -4.05 -21.04
C GLY A 223 -3.44 -4.90 -21.79
N ASN A 224 -2.35 -4.28 -22.27
CA ASN A 224 -1.21 -5.00 -22.85
C ASN A 224 -0.22 -5.44 -21.75
N GLN A 225 0.54 -6.52 -21.98
CA GLN A 225 1.57 -7.00 -21.04
C GLN A 225 2.58 -5.91 -20.66
N VAL A 226 2.90 -5.02 -21.59
CA VAL A 226 3.77 -3.85 -21.36
C VAL A 226 3.13 -2.87 -20.37
N GLY A 227 1.83 -2.65 -20.47
CA GLY A 227 1.06 -1.78 -19.58
C GLY A 227 1.01 -2.32 -18.15
N VAL A 228 0.77 -3.62 -18.00
CA VAL A 228 0.84 -4.31 -16.70
C VAL A 228 2.22 -4.17 -16.09
N ALA A 229 3.28 -4.40 -16.86
CA ALA A 229 4.66 -4.24 -16.40
C ALA A 229 4.97 -2.79 -15.97
N LEU A 230 4.45 -1.81 -16.70
CA LEU A 230 4.61 -0.38 -16.38
C LEU A 230 3.88 -0.01 -15.09
N SER A 231 2.68 -0.53 -14.84
CA SER A 231 1.96 -0.35 -13.57
C SER A 231 2.77 -0.87 -12.38
N PHE A 232 3.26 -2.10 -12.47
CA PHE A 232 4.08 -2.68 -11.39
C PHE A 232 5.41 -1.94 -11.22
N PHE A 233 6.00 -1.44 -12.30
CA PHE A 233 7.16 -0.55 -12.20
C PHE A 233 6.81 0.74 -11.46
N GLY A 234 5.66 1.37 -11.76
CA GLY A 234 5.15 2.53 -11.03
C GLY A 234 4.97 2.27 -9.54
N LEU A 235 4.36 1.14 -9.18
CA LEU A 235 4.23 0.72 -7.77
C LEU A 235 5.59 0.50 -7.11
N PHE A 236 6.55 -0.09 -7.83
CA PHE A 236 7.91 -0.27 -7.32
C PHE A 236 8.64 1.06 -7.10
N VAL A 237 8.47 2.03 -8.01
CA VAL A 237 9.00 3.40 -7.84
C VAL A 237 8.45 4.05 -6.57
N TRP A 238 7.16 3.84 -6.26
CA TRP A 238 6.53 4.29 -5.01
C TRP A 238 7.04 3.60 -3.75
N VAL A 239 7.67 2.43 -3.85
CA VAL A 239 8.42 1.83 -2.73
C VAL A 239 9.78 2.52 -2.58
N VAL A 240 10.52 2.62 -3.69
CA VAL A 240 11.93 3.06 -3.65
C VAL A 240 12.06 4.54 -3.30
N ILE A 241 11.23 5.42 -3.86
CA ILE A 241 11.34 6.88 -3.64
C ILE A 241 11.16 7.25 -2.16
N PRO A 242 10.05 6.90 -1.48
CA PRO A 242 9.86 7.27 -0.07
C PRO A 242 10.90 6.62 0.84
N LEU A 243 11.26 5.35 0.57
CA LEU A 243 12.29 4.65 1.32
C LEU A 243 13.64 5.34 1.21
N PHE A 244 14.05 5.72 0.00
CA PHE A 244 15.33 6.40 -0.23
C PHE A 244 15.39 7.77 0.43
N ILE A 245 14.31 8.55 0.36
CA ILE A 245 14.22 9.84 1.05
C ILE A 245 14.27 9.64 2.57
N SER A 246 13.55 8.64 3.10
CA SER A 246 13.54 8.33 4.53
C SER A 246 14.94 7.95 5.04
N LEU A 247 15.69 7.15 4.27
CA LEU A 247 17.06 6.76 4.59
C LEU A 247 18.00 7.96 4.68
N ARG A 248 17.92 8.87 3.69
CA ARG A 248 18.74 10.10 3.68
C ARG A 248 18.43 11.01 4.86
N LYS A 249 17.16 11.09 5.28
CA LYS A 249 16.74 11.87 6.44
C LYS A 249 17.21 11.24 7.76
N PHE A 250 17.09 9.92 7.90
CA PHE A 250 17.54 9.21 9.10
C PHE A 250 19.07 9.27 9.29
N ASP A 251 19.84 9.19 8.21
CA ASP A 251 21.31 9.27 8.27
C ASP A 251 21.79 10.60 8.87
N LYS A 252 21.08 11.70 8.55
CA LYS A 252 21.36 13.06 9.01
C LYS A 252 20.63 13.46 10.30
N LYS A 253 19.84 12.56 10.89
CA LYS A 253 19.04 12.88 12.08
C LYS A 253 19.93 12.78 13.31
N ASP A 254 19.99 13.86 14.08
CA ASP A 254 20.59 13.83 15.41
C ASP A 254 19.65 13.04 16.32
N LEU A 255 20.15 11.91 16.82
CA LEU A 255 19.56 11.03 17.82
C LEU A 255 20.50 11.06 19.03
#